data_AF-A0A7C3C2L0-F1
#
_entry.id   AF-A0A7C3C2L0-F1
#
_cell.length_a   1.000
_cell.length_b   1.000
_cell.length_c   1.000
_cell.angle_alpha   90.00
_cell.angle_beta   90.00
_cell.angle_gamma   90.00
#
_symmetry.space_group_name_H-M   'P 1'
#
loop_
_entity.id
_entity.type
_entity.pdbx_description
1 polymer ?
#
loop_
_entity_poly.entity_id
_entity_poly.type
_entity_poly.pdbx_seq_one_letter_code
_entity_poly.pdbx_strand_id
1 'polypeptide(L)'
;ATGLGAFGKVSLAASPHGEDNYLLKEMGFRIARKHARKVRRIAVFMGFIIPFCLIGIAMHYLHGHVMSAGLIVAAVSCLIGLGFERWLFFAEAKHAVTLFYGESKV
;
A
#
# COMPACT_ATOMS: atom_id res chain seq x y z
N ALA A 1 -15.85 -29.60 8.01
CA ALA A 1 -14.45 -30.03 8.31
C ALA A 1 -14.21 -31.34 7.57
N THR A 2 -13.20 -31.44 6.72
CA THR A 2 -13.05 -32.45 5.65
C THR A 2 -12.75 -33.89 6.12
N GLY A 3 -12.96 -34.25 7.39
CA GLY A 3 -12.67 -35.60 7.92
C GLY A 3 -11.18 -35.97 7.99
N LEU A 4 -10.29 -35.12 7.47
CA LEU A 4 -8.84 -35.37 7.36
C LEU A 4 -8.05 -35.11 8.65
N GLY A 5 -8.70 -34.69 9.74
CA GLY A 5 -8.04 -34.34 11.01
C GLY A 5 -7.26 -35.50 11.67
N ALA A 6 -7.61 -36.74 11.36
CA ALA A 6 -6.91 -37.93 11.88
C ALA A 6 -5.57 -38.22 11.19
N PHE A 7 -5.30 -37.60 10.02
CA PHE A 7 -4.14 -37.90 9.18
C PHE A 7 -2.99 -36.88 9.27
N GLY A 8 -3.03 -35.97 10.26
CA GLY A 8 -1.97 -34.98 10.50
C GLY A 8 -2.24 -33.60 9.88
N LYS A 9 -1.25 -32.70 9.92
CA LYS A 9 -1.37 -31.33 9.40
C LYS A 9 -1.48 -31.36 7.88
N VAL A 10 -2.62 -30.89 7.36
CA VAL A 10 -2.83 -30.68 5.92
C VAL A 10 -1.92 -29.56 5.43
N SER A 11 -0.98 -29.89 4.56
CA SER A 11 -0.11 -28.96 3.84
C SER A 11 -0.53 -28.89 2.38
N LEU A 12 -0.22 -27.77 1.71
CA LEU A 12 -0.36 -27.66 0.26
C LEU A 12 0.49 -28.73 -0.45
N ALA A 13 -0.13 -29.53 -1.32
CA ALA A 13 0.52 -30.61 -2.06
C ALA A 13 1.30 -30.10 -3.28
N ALA A 14 0.87 -28.99 -3.87
CA ALA A 14 1.56 -28.32 -4.97
C ALA A 14 1.18 -26.83 -5.01
N SER A 15 2.07 -26.00 -5.53
CA SER A 15 1.74 -24.61 -5.89
C SER A 15 0.65 -24.61 -6.99
N PRO A 16 -0.41 -23.78 -6.90
CA PRO A 16 -1.39 -23.62 -7.97
C PRO A 16 -0.81 -23.09 -9.30
N HIS A 17 0.45 -22.66 -9.35
CA HIS A 17 1.13 -22.23 -10.57
C HIS A 17 2.51 -22.90 -10.70
N GLY A 18 2.82 -23.36 -11.92
CA GLY A 18 4.08 -24.01 -12.28
C GLY A 18 5.19 -23.08 -12.80
N GLU A 19 4.86 -21.81 -13.07
CA GLU A 19 5.84 -20.77 -13.41
C GLU A 19 5.92 -19.72 -12.31
N ASP A 20 7.13 -19.22 -12.06
CA ASP A 20 7.34 -18.02 -11.27
C ASP A 20 6.60 -16.85 -11.93
N ASN A 21 5.53 -16.38 -11.29
CA ASN A 21 4.79 -15.21 -11.76
C ASN A 21 5.76 -14.02 -11.89
N TYR A 22 5.70 -13.28 -13.00
CA TYR A 22 6.51 -12.07 -13.24
C TYR A 22 6.41 -11.06 -12.07
N LEU A 23 5.24 -11.00 -11.42
CA LEU A 23 5.00 -10.20 -10.21
C LEU A 23 5.82 -10.64 -8.97
N LEU A 24 6.32 -11.87 -8.91
CA LEU A 24 7.22 -12.37 -7.87
C LEU A 24 8.68 -11.99 -8.17
N LYS A 25 9.07 -11.96 -9.45
CA LYS A 25 10.44 -11.75 -9.94
C LYS A 25 10.82 -10.27 -10.07
N GLU A 26 9.92 -9.43 -10.60
CA GLU A 26 10.17 -7.99 -10.79
C GLU A 26 10.01 -7.19 -9.48
N MET A 27 9.00 -7.56 -8.67
CA MET A 27 8.60 -6.78 -7.50
C MET A 27 9.27 -7.31 -6.23
N GLY A 28 10.59 -7.11 -6.17
CA GLY A 28 11.46 -7.29 -5.01
C GLY A 28 11.16 -6.34 -3.85
N PHE A 29 9.90 -6.17 -3.44
CA PHE A 29 9.49 -5.27 -2.36
C PHE A 29 9.71 -5.84 -0.96
N ARG A 30 10.84 -6.53 -0.74
CA ARG A 30 11.25 -7.00 0.59
C ARG A 30 11.48 -5.83 1.55
N ILE A 31 11.89 -4.66 1.04
CA ILE A 31 12.08 -3.41 1.80
C ILE A 31 10.74 -2.76 2.19
N ALA A 32 9.72 -2.81 1.32
CA ALA A 32 8.40 -2.23 1.60
C ALA A 32 7.67 -3.00 2.71
N ARG A 33 7.87 -4.32 2.82
CA ARG A 33 7.26 -5.15 3.91
C ARG A 33 7.66 -4.67 5.30
N LYS A 34 8.94 -4.39 5.52
CA LYS A 34 9.46 -3.94 6.83
C LYS A 34 8.96 -2.53 7.19
N HIS A 35 8.64 -1.71 6.18
CA HIS A 35 8.30 -0.31 6.36
C HIS A 35 6.87 0.06 5.99
N ALA A 36 5.99 -0.92 5.69
CA ALA A 36 4.62 -0.65 5.24
C ALA A 36 3.86 0.30 6.18
N ARG A 37 3.94 0.08 7.50
CA ARG A 37 3.35 1.00 8.49
C ARG A 37 3.92 2.42 8.45
N LYS A 38 5.22 2.58 8.18
CA LYS A 38 5.86 3.90 8.05
C LYS A 38 5.40 4.57 6.74
N VAL A 39 5.38 3.83 5.64
CA VAL A 39 4.91 4.32 4.33
C VAL A 39 3.43 4.69 4.38
N ARG A 40 2.57 3.92 5.07
CA ARG A 40 1.16 4.26 5.23
C ARG A 40 0.97 5.57 5.99
N ARG A 41 1.76 5.83 7.04
CA ARG A 41 1.74 7.13 7.71
C ARG A 41 2.13 8.26 6.77
N ILE A 42 3.17 8.08 5.97
CA ILE A 42 3.61 9.07 4.98
C ILE A 42 2.51 9.30 3.93
N ALA A 43 1.88 8.25 3.40
CA ALA A 43 0.80 8.33 2.43
C ALA A 43 -0.39 9.12 2.96
N VAL A 44 -0.82 8.85 4.20
CA VAL A 44 -1.90 9.61 4.85
C VAL A 44 -1.48 11.06 5.10
N PHE A 45 -0.23 11.29 5.51
CA PHE A 45 0.24 12.64 5.82
C PHE A 45 0.33 13.51 4.55
N MET A 46 0.92 12.99 3.47
CA MET A 46 1.01 13.68 2.17
C MET A 46 -0.31 13.73 1.41
N GLY A 47 -1.15 12.71 1.53
CA GLY A 47 -2.43 12.59 0.82
C GLY A 47 -3.58 13.36 1.47
N PHE A 48 -3.57 13.52 2.80
CA PHE A 48 -4.68 14.14 3.53
C PHE A 48 -4.24 15.35 4.37
N ILE A 49 -3.25 15.19 5.25
CA ILE A 49 -2.93 16.23 6.25
C ILE A 49 -2.34 17.48 5.59
N ILE A 50 -1.30 17.30 4.78
CA ILE A 50 -0.64 18.41 4.07
C ILE A 50 -1.62 19.15 3.15
N PRO A 51 -2.34 18.49 2.21
CA PRO A 51 -3.27 19.20 1.33
C PRO A 51 -4.41 19.86 2.11
N PHE A 52 -4.92 19.25 3.18
CA PHE A 52 -5.94 19.88 4.03
C PHE A 52 -5.45 21.18 4.66
N CYS A 53 -4.25 21.18 5.24
CA CYS A 53 -3.66 22.38 5.80
C CYS A 53 -3.37 23.44 4.73
N LEU A 54 -2.81 23.04 3.58
CA LEU A 54 -2.51 23.98 2.49
C LEU A 54 -3.79 24.62 1.93
N ILE A 55 -4.86 23.84 1.74
CA ILE A 55 -6.15 24.36 1.29
C ILE A 55 -6.72 25.31 2.34
N GLY A 56 -6.71 24.94 3.62
CA GLY A 56 -7.20 25.81 4.70
C GLY A 56 -6.45 27.14 4.78
N ILE A 57 -5.12 27.11 4.66
CA ILE A 57 -4.29 28.31 4.64
C ILE A 57 -4.57 29.14 3.38
N ALA A 58 -4.61 28.49 2.21
CA ALA A 58 -4.86 29.15 0.93
C ALA A 58 -6.21 29.86 0.91
N MET A 59 -7.26 29.25 1.46
CA MET A 59 -8.59 29.85 1.51
C MET A 59 -8.72 30.98 2.52
N HIS A 60 -7.97 30.94 3.63
CA HIS A 60 -8.12 31.94 4.71
C HIS A 60 -7.16 33.12 4.59
N TYR A 61 -5.94 32.89 4.12
CA TYR A 61 -4.87 33.89 4.17
C TYR A 61 -4.36 34.35 2.79
N LEU A 62 -4.60 33.60 1.72
CA LEU A 62 -4.08 33.91 0.39
C LEU A 62 -5.19 34.38 -0.57
N HIS A 63 -4.82 35.24 -1.50
CA HIS A 63 -5.73 35.80 -2.50
C HIS A 63 -5.07 35.85 -3.89
N GLY A 64 -5.89 35.86 -4.94
CA GLY A 64 -5.43 36.00 -6.33
C GLY A 64 -4.50 34.87 -6.78
N HIS A 65 -3.46 35.20 -7.55
CA HIS A 65 -2.56 34.23 -8.16
C HIS A 65 -1.81 33.35 -7.15
N VAL A 66 -1.55 33.87 -5.94
CA VAL A 66 -0.84 33.13 -4.89
C VAL A 66 -1.72 32.03 -4.29
N MET A 67 -3.03 32.26 -4.18
CA MET A 67 -4.00 31.24 -3.78
C MET A 67 -4.03 30.09 -4.79
N SER A 68 -4.09 30.40 -6.08
CA SER A 68 -4.09 29.41 -7.16
C SER A 68 -2.83 28.55 -7.13
N ALA A 69 -1.65 29.17 -6.94
CA ALA A 69 -0.40 28.44 -6.80
C ALA A 69 -0.40 27.50 -5.57
N GLY A 70 -0.92 27.97 -4.42
CA GLY A 70 -1.06 27.15 -3.22
C GLY A 70 -1.96 25.92 -3.41
N LEU A 71 -3.08 26.09 -4.13
CA LEU A 71 -3.99 24.98 -4.45
C LEU A 71 -3.35 23.95 -5.40
N ILE A 72 -2.55 24.39 -6.38
CA ILE A 72 -1.80 23.48 -7.26
C ILE A 72 -0.80 22.65 -6.44
N VAL A 73 -0.08 23.28 -5.51
CA VAL A 73 0.86 22.56 -4.62
C VAL A 73 0.11 21.54 -3.75
N ALA A 74 -1.06 21.91 -3.22
CA ALA A 74 -1.90 20.98 -2.48
C ALA A 74 -2.34 19.78 -3.34
N ALA A 75 -2.76 20.01 -4.58
CA ALA A 75 -3.15 18.96 -5.51
C ALA A 75 -1.98 18.00 -5.81
N VAL A 76 -0.78 18.54 -6.05
CA VAL A 76 0.44 17.73 -6.30
C VAL A 76 0.78 16.89 -5.07
N SER A 77 0.71 17.46 -3.86
CA SER A 77 0.92 16.69 -2.62
C SER A 77 -0.06 15.52 -2.51
N CYS A 78 -1.35 15.77 -2.82
CA CYS A 78 -2.38 14.74 -2.80
C CYS A 78 -2.08 13.61 -3.79
N LEU A 79 -1.67 13.95 -5.02
CA LEU A 79 -1.29 12.96 -6.04
C LEU A 79 -0.10 12.11 -5.60
N ILE A 80 0.91 12.73 -4.97
CA ILE A 80 2.06 12.01 -4.41
C ILE A 80 1.58 11.04 -3.31
N GLY A 81 0.73 11.50 -2.40
CA GLY A 81 0.14 10.67 -1.34
C GLY A 81 -0.64 9.47 -1.88
N LEU A 82 -1.47 9.69 -2.91
CA LEU A 82 -2.21 8.64 -3.60
C LEU A 82 -1.28 7.63 -4.29
N GLY A 83 -0.18 8.09 -4.88
CA GLY A 83 0.85 7.22 -5.44
C GLY A 83 1.44 6.28 -4.38
N PHE A 84 1.75 6.80 -3.19
CA PHE A 84 2.20 5.99 -2.06
C PHE A 84 1.12 5.02 -1.57
N GLU A 85 -0.15 5.42 -1.53
CA GLU A 85 -1.25 4.53 -1.14
C GLU A 85 -1.42 3.38 -2.12
N ARG A 86 -1.41 3.65 -3.43
CA ARG A 86 -1.51 2.60 -4.47
C ARG A 86 -0.34 1.64 -4.38
N TRP A 87 0.87 2.16 -4.20
CA TRP A 87 2.05 1.32 -4.01
C TRP A 87 1.93 0.44 -2.76
N LEU A 88 1.40 0.98 -1.67
CA LEU A 88 1.15 0.23 -0.43
C LEU A 88 0.07 -0.84 -0.61
N PHE A 89 -0.99 -0.57 -1.37
CA PHE A 89 -2.02 -1.56 -1.71
C PHE A 89 -1.42 -2.77 -2.44
N PHE A 90 -0.55 -2.54 -3.43
CA PHE A 90 0.17 -3.63 -4.11
C PHE A 90 1.09 -4.39 -3.15
N ALA A 91 1.72 -3.71 -2.19
CA ALA A 91 2.55 -4.34 -1.17
C ALA A 91 1.74 -5.19 -0.19
N GLU A 92 0.55 -4.74 0.23
CA GLU A 92 -0.35 -5.44 1.17
C GLU A 92 -1.13 -6.57 0.49
N ALA A 93 -1.59 -6.40 -0.75
CA ALA A 93 -2.33 -7.44 -1.49
C ALA A 93 -1.51 -8.73 -1.68
N LYS A 94 -0.18 -8.61 -1.80
CA LYS A 94 0.73 -9.76 -1.82
C LYS A 94 0.67 -10.58 -0.52
N HIS A 95 0.34 -9.96 0.61
CA HIS A 95 0.28 -10.63 1.92
C HIS A 95 -0.92 -11.58 2.04
N ALA A 96 -2.07 -11.21 1.47
CA ALA A 96 -3.24 -12.09 1.41
C ALA A 96 -2.99 -13.30 0.50
N VAL A 97 -2.25 -13.11 -0.60
CA VAL A 97 -1.90 -14.18 -1.53
C VAL A 97 -0.86 -15.13 -0.91
N THR A 98 0.18 -14.64 -0.23
CA THR A 98 1.15 -15.52 0.46
C THR A 98 0.51 -16.35 1.58
N LEU A 99 -0.54 -15.84 2.23
CA LEU A 99 -1.33 -16.61 3.19
C LEU A 99 -2.05 -17.79 2.52
N PHE A 100 -2.52 -17.59 1.28
CA PHE A 100 -3.11 -18.62 0.43
C PHE A 100 -2.10 -19.69 -0.01
N TYR A 101 -0.81 -19.35 -0.10
CA TYR A 101 0.31 -20.28 -0.37
C TYR A 101 0.87 -20.95 0.89
N GLY A 102 0.23 -20.79 2.06
CA GLY A 102 0.57 -21.58 3.24
C GLY A 102 1.83 -21.15 3.98
N GLU A 103 2.25 -19.87 3.92
CA GLU A 103 3.10 -19.34 4.98
C GLU A 103 2.30 -19.34 6.29
N SER A 104 2.36 -20.46 7.00
CA SER A 104 1.96 -20.52 8.39
C SER A 104 2.92 -19.59 9.13
N LYS A 105 2.39 -18.49 9.66
CA LYS A 105 3.07 -17.71 10.69
C LYS A 105 3.58 -18.70 11.76
N VAL A 106 4.89 -18.85 11.81
CA VAL A 106 5.60 -19.35 12.98
C VAL A 106 5.56 -18.30 14.08
#